data_AF-A0A960HT44-F1
#
_entry.id   AF-A0A960HT44-F1
#
_cell.length_a   1.000
_cell.length_b   1.000
_cell.length_c   1.000
_cell.angle_alpha   90.00
_cell.angle_beta   90.00
_cell.angle_gamma   90.00
#
_symmetry.space_group_name_H-M   'P 1'
#
loop_
_entity.id
_entity.type
_entity.pdbx_description
1 polymer ?
#
loop_
_entity_poly.entity_id
_entity_poly.type
_entity_poly.pdbx_seq_one_letter_code
_entity_poly.pdbx_strand_id
1 'polypeptide(L)'
;SLSGTDAALFEIIGTELFLKAGTVLDFETAAALDVTVLVDDTQLGSGPEDSVALTIGVTDVNEAPSVALTGAVTELSEDTDTSARIKMADIVITDDAIGTNVLSLTGADADLFEIDGDELYLKAGTVLDFETQAALDVSVAVDDAGIGAGAEDSAALPVTILNVNEAPTVALIGATASIFEGTNTSAALQVATIQISDDGTGTNVLGLT
;
A
#
# COMPACT_ATOMS: atom_id res chain seq x y z
N SER A 1 -20.51 -43.76 -18.11
CA SER A 1 -19.60 -42.65 -18.46
C SER A 1 -20.08 -41.37 -17.78
N LEU A 2 -19.33 -40.26 -17.87
CA LEU A 2 -19.73 -38.95 -17.33
C LEU A 2 -19.90 -37.94 -18.47
N SER A 3 -20.87 -37.04 -18.33
CA SER A 3 -21.04 -35.84 -19.17
C SER A 3 -21.57 -34.68 -18.31
N GLY A 4 -21.76 -33.50 -18.90
CA GLY A 4 -22.06 -32.27 -18.17
C GLY A 4 -20.90 -31.29 -18.24
N THR A 5 -21.15 -30.05 -17.82
CA THR A 5 -20.17 -28.95 -17.83
C THR A 5 -18.97 -29.26 -16.95
N ASP A 6 -19.21 -29.91 -15.80
CA ASP A 6 -18.20 -30.11 -14.77
C ASP A 6 -17.74 -31.58 -14.68
N ALA A 7 -18.14 -32.41 -15.64
CA ALA A 7 -17.83 -33.84 -15.67
C ALA A 7 -16.33 -34.16 -15.51
N ALA A 8 -15.46 -33.25 -15.96
CA ALA A 8 -14.02 -33.39 -15.83
C ALA A 8 -13.52 -33.35 -14.37
N LEU A 9 -14.29 -32.76 -13.45
CA LEU A 9 -14.00 -32.68 -12.01
C LEU A 9 -14.39 -33.95 -11.25
N PHE A 10 -15.14 -34.86 -11.87
CA PHE A 10 -15.64 -36.07 -11.23
C PHE A 10 -14.95 -37.33 -11.75
N GLU A 11 -14.95 -38.37 -10.92
CA GLU A 11 -14.52 -39.72 -11.28
C GLU A 11 -15.46 -40.77 -10.70
N ILE A 12 -15.56 -41.92 -11.39
CA ILE A 12 -16.33 -43.07 -10.91
C ILE A 12 -15.33 -44.10 -10.39
N ILE A 13 -15.50 -44.53 -9.14
CA ILE A 13 -14.74 -45.63 -8.55
C ILE A 13 -15.73 -46.71 -8.12
N GLY A 14 -15.72 -47.84 -8.81
CA GLY A 14 -16.73 -48.89 -8.62
C GLY A 14 -18.13 -48.37 -8.98
N THR A 15 -19.00 -48.24 -7.98
CA THR A 15 -20.39 -47.78 -8.10
C THR A 15 -20.62 -46.39 -7.50
N GLU A 16 -19.55 -45.73 -7.09
CA GLU A 16 -19.61 -44.44 -6.38
C GLU A 16 -19.07 -43.33 -7.29
N LEU A 17 -19.69 -42.16 -7.20
CA LEU A 17 -19.27 -40.94 -7.87
C LEU A 17 -18.48 -40.09 -6.89
N PHE A 18 -17.26 -39.72 -7.26
CA PHE A 18 -16.37 -38.90 -6.45
C PHE A 18 -16.08 -37.58 -7.15
N LEU A 19 -15.92 -36.52 -6.38
CA LEU A 19 -15.18 -35.35 -6.83
C LEU A 19 -13.68 -35.69 -6.79
N LYS A 20 -12.96 -35.38 -7.86
CA LYS A 20 -11.53 -35.68 -7.97
C LYS A 20 -10.74 -34.98 -6.88
N ALA A 21 -9.73 -35.67 -6.37
CA ALA A 21 -8.78 -35.11 -5.43
C ALA A 21 -8.09 -33.86 -6.00
N GLY A 22 -7.97 -32.81 -5.17
CA GLY A 22 -7.35 -31.54 -5.55
C GLY A 22 -8.27 -30.60 -6.35
N THR A 23 -9.55 -30.93 -6.53
CA THR A 23 -10.52 -29.95 -7.04
C THR A 23 -10.63 -28.80 -6.04
N VAL A 24 -10.36 -27.59 -6.51
CA VAL A 24 -10.58 -26.35 -5.74
C VAL A 24 -12.02 -25.92 -5.97
N LEU A 25 -12.77 -25.73 -4.89
CA LEU A 25 -14.14 -25.21 -4.92
C LEU A 25 -14.11 -23.75 -4.51
N ASP A 26 -14.85 -22.93 -5.24
CA ASP A 26 -14.87 -21.48 -5.10
C ASP A 26 -16.26 -21.01 -5.54
N PHE A 27 -17.03 -20.40 -4.64
CA PHE A 27 -18.43 -20.04 -4.90
C PHE A 27 -18.51 -18.93 -5.95
N GLU A 28 -17.58 -17.98 -5.88
CA GLU A 28 -17.40 -16.79 -6.71
C GLU A 28 -17.13 -17.21 -8.16
N THR A 29 -16.38 -18.30 -8.36
CA THR A 29 -16.17 -18.91 -9.68
C THR A 29 -17.37 -19.77 -10.11
N ALA A 30 -17.90 -20.63 -9.23
CA ALA A 30 -18.98 -21.55 -9.55
C ALA A 30 -19.83 -21.94 -8.32
N ALA A 31 -21.01 -21.32 -8.21
CA ALA A 31 -21.99 -21.61 -7.16
C ALA A 31 -22.62 -23.02 -7.22
N ALA A 32 -22.42 -23.77 -8.31
CA ALA A 32 -22.87 -25.15 -8.45
C ALA A 32 -22.00 -25.93 -9.43
N LEU A 33 -21.97 -27.25 -9.24
CA LEU A 33 -21.34 -28.21 -10.15
C LEU A 33 -22.39 -29.13 -10.76
N ASP A 34 -22.36 -29.29 -12.08
CA ASP A 34 -23.27 -30.14 -12.82
C ASP A 34 -22.56 -31.34 -13.46
N VAL A 35 -23.05 -32.54 -13.12
CA VAL A 35 -22.56 -33.80 -13.69
C VAL A 35 -23.72 -34.71 -14.02
N THR A 36 -23.62 -35.41 -15.15
CA THR A 36 -24.56 -36.43 -15.59
C THR A 36 -23.84 -37.77 -15.67
N VAL A 37 -24.34 -38.75 -14.93
CA VAL A 37 -23.89 -40.14 -15.01
C VAL A 37 -24.72 -40.84 -16.07
N LEU A 38 -24.05 -41.50 -17.01
CA LEU A 38 -24.69 -42.28 -18.07
C LEU A 38 -24.35 -43.75 -17.91
N VAL A 39 -25.33 -44.61 -18.17
CA VAL A 39 -25.15 -46.06 -18.23
C VAL A 39 -25.38 -46.53 -19.66
N ASP A 40 -24.49 -47.40 -20.14
CA ASP A 40 -24.49 -47.97 -21.49
C ASP A 40 -24.31 -49.49 -21.36
N ASP A 41 -25.30 -50.25 -21.82
CA ASP A 41 -25.21 -51.67 -22.12
C ASP A 41 -24.82 -51.86 -23.59
N THR A 42 -23.53 -52.07 -23.80
CA THR A 42 -22.90 -52.27 -25.12
C THR A 42 -23.50 -53.41 -25.97
N GLN A 43 -24.35 -54.27 -25.41
CA GLN A 43 -25.07 -55.32 -26.15
C GLN A 43 -26.39 -54.86 -26.76
N LEU A 44 -26.93 -53.70 -26.33
CA LEU A 44 -28.24 -53.18 -26.75
C LEU A 44 -28.17 -52.16 -27.89
N GLY A 45 -26.98 -51.71 -28.28
CA GLY A 45 -26.81 -50.80 -29.40
C GLY A 45 -25.61 -49.89 -29.26
N SER A 46 -25.72 -48.68 -29.81
CA SER A 46 -24.70 -47.64 -29.69
C SER A 46 -25.21 -46.48 -28.86
N GLY A 47 -24.51 -46.19 -27.77
CA GLY A 47 -24.75 -45.04 -26.90
C GLY A 47 -25.43 -45.41 -25.58
N PRO A 48 -25.51 -44.46 -24.64
CA PRO A 48 -26.08 -44.71 -23.31
C PRO A 48 -27.61 -44.89 -23.36
N GLU A 49 -28.14 -45.88 -22.64
CA GLU A 49 -29.58 -46.14 -22.52
C GLU A 49 -30.28 -45.27 -21.48
N ASP A 50 -29.56 -44.87 -20.43
CA ASP A 50 -30.12 -44.04 -19.37
C ASP A 50 -29.07 -43.07 -18.80
N SER A 51 -29.56 -41.98 -18.21
CA SER A 51 -28.73 -40.98 -17.61
C SER A 51 -29.44 -40.29 -16.45
N VAL A 52 -28.66 -39.95 -15.42
CA VAL A 52 -29.14 -39.16 -14.28
C VAL A 52 -28.23 -37.96 -14.07
N ALA A 53 -28.83 -36.77 -14.00
CA ALA A 53 -28.13 -35.54 -13.68
C ALA A 53 -28.10 -35.31 -12.16
N LEU A 54 -26.98 -34.76 -11.69
CA LEU A 54 -26.77 -34.31 -10.32
C LEU A 54 -26.21 -32.89 -10.38
N THR A 55 -26.91 -31.98 -9.71
CA THR A 55 -26.43 -30.63 -9.43
C THR A 55 -26.03 -30.56 -7.97
N ILE A 56 -24.80 -30.16 -7.69
CA ILE A 56 -24.27 -29.98 -6.34
C ILE A 56 -24.11 -28.48 -6.12
N GLY A 57 -24.88 -27.90 -5.19
CA GLY A 57 -24.69 -26.51 -4.79
C GLY A 57 -23.40 -26.34 -3.97
N VAL A 58 -22.60 -25.35 -4.32
CA VAL A 58 -21.48 -24.86 -3.50
C VAL A 58 -22.05 -23.82 -2.55
N THR A 59 -21.72 -23.92 -1.26
CA THR A 59 -22.13 -22.93 -0.27
C THR A 59 -21.04 -21.91 -0.09
N ASP A 60 -21.46 -20.65 -0.14
CA ASP A 60 -20.64 -19.49 0.11
C ASP A 60 -20.10 -19.43 1.55
N VAL A 61 -18.85 -19.02 1.72
CA VAL A 61 -18.18 -18.86 3.02
C VAL A 61 -17.38 -17.57 2.99
N ASN A 62 -17.28 -16.89 4.14
CA ASN A 62 -16.52 -15.64 4.20
C ASN A 62 -15.03 -15.88 3.88
N GLU A 63 -14.48 -15.17 2.90
CA GLU A 63 -13.06 -15.12 2.57
C GLU A 63 -12.37 -13.84 3.06
N ALA A 64 -11.04 -13.89 3.17
CA ALA A 64 -10.25 -12.75 3.63
C ALA A 64 -10.18 -11.64 2.55
N PRO A 65 -10.40 -10.36 2.92
CA PRO A 65 -10.24 -9.26 2.00
C PRO A 65 -8.78 -9.03 1.63
N SER A 66 -8.57 -8.38 0.49
CA SER A 66 -7.25 -7.85 0.08
C SER A 66 -7.33 -6.35 -0.17
N VAL A 67 -6.22 -5.64 0.03
CA VAL A 67 -6.12 -4.19 -0.16
C VAL A 67 -4.94 -3.84 -1.06
N ALA A 68 -5.16 -2.89 -1.96
CA ALA A 68 -4.13 -2.34 -2.84
C ALA A 68 -4.22 -0.82 -2.90
N LEU A 69 -3.07 -0.18 -3.16
CA LEU A 69 -2.98 1.26 -3.43
C LEU A 69 -2.76 1.50 -4.91
N THR A 70 -3.53 2.40 -5.51
CA THR A 70 -3.40 2.79 -6.92
C THR A 70 -3.23 4.30 -7.05
N GLY A 71 -2.60 4.76 -8.14
CA GLY A 71 -2.33 6.19 -8.33
C GLY A 71 -1.40 6.78 -7.26
N ALA A 72 -0.53 5.97 -6.68
CA ALA A 72 0.27 6.35 -5.51
C ALA A 72 1.28 7.47 -5.81
N VAL A 73 1.34 8.47 -4.93
CA VAL A 73 2.39 9.49 -4.87
C VAL A 73 3.52 8.94 -4.01
N THR A 74 4.64 8.58 -4.63
CA THR A 74 5.80 7.97 -3.96
C THR A 74 6.94 8.96 -3.70
N GLU A 75 6.81 10.20 -4.17
CA GLU A 75 7.82 11.24 -4.01
C GLU A 75 7.12 12.59 -3.78
N LEU A 76 7.64 13.38 -2.82
CA LEU A 76 7.27 14.77 -2.58
C LEU A 76 8.55 15.58 -2.39
N SER A 77 8.60 16.81 -2.89
CA SER A 77 9.65 17.74 -2.50
C SER A 77 9.39 18.25 -1.08
N GLU A 78 10.43 18.56 -0.33
CA GLU A 78 10.26 19.13 1.01
C GLU A 78 9.57 20.50 1.02
N ASP A 79 9.67 21.25 -0.09
CA ASP A 79 8.98 22.54 -0.28
C ASP A 79 7.53 22.41 -0.79
N THR A 80 6.98 21.18 -0.84
CA THR A 80 5.60 20.95 -1.28
C THR A 80 4.62 21.67 -0.36
N ASP A 81 3.67 22.42 -0.96
CA ASP A 81 2.61 23.08 -0.21
C ASP A 81 1.61 22.06 0.38
N THR A 82 1.73 21.80 1.67
CA THR A 82 0.84 20.95 2.45
C THR A 82 -0.27 21.74 3.16
N SER A 83 -0.52 23.01 2.82
CA SER A 83 -1.59 23.81 3.46
C SER A 83 -2.98 23.19 3.32
N ALA A 84 -3.19 22.40 2.27
CA ALA A 84 -4.28 21.45 2.13
C ALA A 84 -3.74 20.02 2.20
N ARG A 85 -4.61 19.08 2.56
CA ARG A 85 -4.28 17.65 2.48
C ARG A 85 -3.95 17.27 1.04
N ILE A 86 -3.00 16.35 0.87
CA ILE A 86 -2.57 15.86 -0.44
C ILE A 86 -3.09 14.44 -0.61
N LYS A 87 -3.81 14.17 -1.70
CA LYS A 87 -4.21 12.80 -2.02
C LYS A 87 -2.96 12.01 -2.39
N MET A 88 -2.72 10.94 -1.65
CA MET A 88 -1.54 10.09 -1.80
C MET A 88 -1.82 8.84 -2.61
N ALA A 89 -3.01 8.22 -2.48
CA ALA A 89 -3.41 7.08 -3.28
C ALA A 89 -4.93 6.86 -3.25
N ASP A 90 -5.45 6.12 -4.22
CA ASP A 90 -6.73 5.42 -4.14
C ASP A 90 -6.53 4.07 -3.44
N ILE A 91 -7.45 3.71 -2.53
CA ILE A 91 -7.50 2.44 -1.81
C ILE A 91 -8.49 1.53 -2.53
N VAL A 92 -8.04 0.34 -2.92
CA VAL A 92 -8.87 -0.64 -3.61
C VAL A 92 -8.96 -1.89 -2.75
N ILE A 93 -10.17 -2.25 -2.35
CA ILE A 93 -10.45 -3.48 -1.59
C ILE A 93 -11.08 -4.49 -2.54
N THR A 94 -10.61 -5.75 -2.50
CA THR A 94 -11.23 -6.88 -3.20
C THR A 94 -11.62 -7.93 -2.17
N ASP A 95 -12.86 -8.38 -2.24
CA ASP A 95 -13.53 -9.21 -1.23
C ASP A 95 -14.72 -9.96 -1.85
N ASP A 96 -15.22 -11.00 -1.18
CA ASP A 96 -16.37 -11.83 -1.57
C ASP A 96 -17.74 -11.13 -1.32
N ALA A 97 -17.71 -9.96 -0.69
CA ALA A 97 -18.85 -9.17 -0.23
C ALA A 97 -19.64 -9.77 0.95
N ILE A 98 -19.01 -10.68 1.69
CA ILE A 98 -19.42 -11.12 3.03
C ILE A 98 -18.53 -10.37 4.05
N GLY A 99 -19.03 -10.23 5.29
CA GLY A 99 -18.27 -9.52 6.31
C GLY A 99 -18.28 -8.00 6.20
N THR A 100 -17.33 -7.33 6.84
CA THR A 100 -17.20 -5.87 6.79
C THR A 100 -15.73 -5.47 6.82
N ASN A 101 -15.31 -4.82 5.75
CA ASN A 101 -13.95 -4.33 5.59
C ASN A 101 -13.70 -3.04 6.38
N VAL A 102 -12.86 -3.12 7.41
CA VAL A 102 -12.44 -1.98 8.23
C VAL A 102 -11.01 -1.59 7.87
N LEU A 103 -10.83 -0.35 7.40
CA LEU A 103 -9.52 0.18 7.09
C LEU A 103 -8.85 0.80 8.32
N SER A 104 -7.52 0.67 8.39
CA SER A 104 -6.68 1.33 9.40
C SER A 104 -5.32 1.72 8.83
N LEU A 105 -4.66 2.68 9.50
CA LEU A 105 -3.31 3.11 9.15
C LEU A 105 -2.30 2.53 10.13
N THR A 106 -1.19 2.03 9.59
CA THR A 106 -0.03 1.53 10.34
C THR A 106 1.25 2.08 9.71
N GLY A 107 2.41 1.81 10.31
CA GLY A 107 3.70 2.39 9.88
C GLY A 107 4.22 3.46 10.84
N ALA A 108 5.48 3.85 10.66
CA ALA A 108 6.14 4.80 11.57
C ALA A 108 5.51 6.20 11.53
N ASP A 109 5.00 6.60 10.37
CA ASP A 109 4.49 7.94 10.11
C ASP A 109 2.98 7.97 9.91
N ALA A 110 2.26 6.91 10.29
CA ALA A 110 0.80 6.76 10.13
C ALA A 110 0.01 7.98 10.66
N ASP A 111 0.50 8.61 11.74
CA ASP A 111 -0.11 9.80 12.33
C ASP A 111 -0.10 11.04 11.40
N LEU A 112 0.76 11.07 10.37
CA LEU A 112 0.80 12.12 9.34
C LEU A 112 -0.22 11.90 8.21
N PHE A 113 -0.87 10.74 8.17
CA PHE A 113 -1.82 10.38 7.12
C PHE A 113 -3.24 10.23 7.67
N GLU A 114 -4.21 10.28 6.77
CA GLU A 114 -5.62 10.03 7.05
C GLU A 114 -6.28 9.29 5.89
N ILE A 115 -7.34 8.54 6.20
CA ILE A 115 -8.21 7.89 5.21
C ILE A 115 -9.52 8.66 5.16
N ASP A 116 -9.99 8.95 3.95
CA ASP A 116 -11.31 9.54 3.70
C ASP A 116 -12.00 8.79 2.56
N GLY A 117 -12.98 7.96 2.93
CA GLY A 117 -13.55 6.98 2.00
C GLY A 117 -12.49 6.00 1.51
N ASP A 118 -12.39 5.85 0.19
CA ASP A 118 -11.46 4.95 -0.49
C ASP A 118 -10.17 5.67 -0.92
N GLU A 119 -9.76 6.71 -0.20
CA GLU A 119 -8.62 7.54 -0.55
C GLU A 119 -7.69 7.73 0.65
N LEU A 120 -6.39 7.56 0.42
CA LEU A 120 -5.32 7.87 1.38
C LEU A 120 -4.83 9.29 1.16
N TYR A 121 -4.70 10.05 2.24
CA TYR A 121 -4.23 11.44 2.23
C TYR A 121 -3.06 11.65 3.18
N LEU A 122 -2.13 12.52 2.79
CA LEU A 122 -1.22 13.20 3.71
C LEU A 122 -1.97 14.38 4.34
N LYS A 123 -1.96 14.49 5.67
CA LYS A 123 -2.70 15.53 6.39
C LYS A 123 -2.25 16.93 6.01
N ALA A 124 -3.20 17.87 6.06
CA ALA A 124 -2.89 19.29 5.92
C ALA A 124 -1.97 19.77 7.05
N GLY A 125 -1.00 20.61 6.71
CA GLY A 125 -0.03 21.19 7.63
C GLY A 125 1.14 20.27 7.98
N THR A 126 1.27 19.10 7.35
CA THR A 126 2.45 18.25 7.51
C THR A 126 3.70 19.01 7.04
N VAL A 127 4.67 19.17 7.93
CA VAL A 127 5.95 19.79 7.60
C VAL A 127 6.85 18.72 6.99
N LEU A 128 7.31 18.95 5.76
CA LEU A 128 8.31 18.12 5.10
C LEU A 128 9.65 18.83 5.21
N ASP A 129 10.69 18.07 5.55
CA ASP A 129 12.05 18.55 5.75
C ASP A 129 12.97 17.35 5.53
N PHE A 130 13.75 17.40 4.46
CA PHE A 130 14.60 16.30 4.01
C PHE A 130 15.74 16.05 5.02
N GLU A 131 16.35 17.11 5.53
CA GLU A 131 17.46 17.08 6.49
C GLU A 131 17.05 16.39 7.80
N THR A 132 15.77 16.48 8.18
CA THR A 132 15.23 15.78 9.36
C THR A 132 14.66 14.40 9.03
N GLN A 133 13.91 14.27 7.94
CA GLN A 133 13.24 13.03 7.55
C GLN A 133 13.09 12.92 6.02
N ALA A 134 14.04 12.23 5.40
CA ALA A 134 14.06 12.00 3.95
C ALA A 134 13.03 11.00 3.42
N ALA A 135 12.23 10.36 4.29
CA ALA A 135 11.20 9.42 3.87
C ALA A 135 10.07 9.29 4.91
N LEU A 136 8.84 9.09 4.41
CA LEU A 136 7.66 8.76 5.21
C LEU A 136 7.24 7.31 4.95
N ASP A 137 6.81 6.62 5.99
CA ASP A 137 6.34 5.23 5.95
C ASP A 137 4.92 5.11 6.52
N VAL A 138 3.99 4.71 5.66
CA VAL A 138 2.61 4.40 6.01
C VAL A 138 2.15 3.14 5.30
N SER A 139 1.28 2.38 5.93
CA SER A 139 0.59 1.24 5.33
C SER A 139 -0.91 1.31 5.62
N VAL A 140 -1.73 1.03 4.62
CA VAL A 140 -3.18 0.85 4.77
C VAL A 140 -3.45 -0.62 5.01
N ALA A 141 -4.07 -0.95 6.13
CA ALA A 141 -4.45 -2.32 6.48
C ALA A 141 -5.98 -2.47 6.39
N VAL A 142 -6.45 -3.66 6.00
CA VAL A 142 -7.86 -4.03 5.97
C VAL A 142 -8.10 -5.21 6.91
N ASP A 143 -9.13 -5.09 7.74
CA ASP A 143 -9.57 -6.11 8.71
C ASP A 143 -11.05 -6.43 8.48
N ASP A 144 -11.35 -7.69 8.21
CA ASP A 144 -12.69 -8.25 8.35
C ASP A 144 -12.77 -9.15 9.59
N ALA A 145 -13.40 -8.61 10.64
CA ALA A 145 -13.59 -9.29 11.91
C ALA A 145 -14.42 -10.60 11.80
N GLY A 146 -15.07 -10.86 10.66
CA GLY A 146 -15.71 -12.14 10.35
C GLY A 146 -14.73 -13.29 10.10
N ILE A 147 -13.50 -12.99 9.68
CA ILE A 147 -12.44 -13.97 9.35
C ILE A 147 -11.59 -14.30 10.56
N GLY A 148 -11.23 -13.30 11.37
CA GLY A 148 -10.25 -13.49 12.41
C GLY A 148 -10.06 -12.28 13.31
N ALA A 149 -8.88 -12.21 13.90
CA ALA A 149 -8.47 -11.10 14.74
C ALA A 149 -7.27 -10.41 14.11
N GLY A 150 -7.41 -9.11 13.86
CA GLY A 150 -6.38 -8.28 13.25
C GLY A 150 -6.44 -8.32 11.73
N ALA A 151 -5.79 -7.34 11.10
CA ALA A 151 -5.85 -7.17 9.66
C ALA A 151 -5.37 -8.40 8.87
N GLU A 152 -6.16 -8.80 7.87
CA GLU A 152 -5.86 -9.89 6.96
C GLU A 152 -4.85 -9.49 5.87
N ASP A 153 -4.88 -8.22 5.44
CA ASP A 153 -3.99 -7.71 4.40
C ASP A 153 -3.57 -6.25 4.66
N SER A 154 -2.45 -5.85 4.06
CA SER A 154 -1.95 -4.48 4.13
C SER A 154 -1.16 -4.08 2.90
N ALA A 155 -1.32 -2.83 2.48
CA ALA A 155 -0.59 -2.22 1.38
C ALA A 155 0.27 -1.05 1.88
N ALA A 156 1.59 -1.18 1.73
CA ALA A 156 2.55 -0.16 2.13
C ALA A 156 2.71 0.93 1.05
N LEU A 157 2.92 2.17 1.50
CA LEU A 157 3.28 3.32 0.70
C LEU A 157 4.52 4.01 1.28
N PRO A 158 5.73 3.65 0.84
CA PRO A 158 6.92 4.44 1.11
C PRO A 158 6.89 5.72 0.27
N VAL A 159 7.11 6.87 0.90
CA VAL A 159 7.19 8.18 0.25
C VAL A 159 8.59 8.75 0.44
N THR A 160 9.28 9.05 -0.64
CA THR A 160 10.58 9.71 -0.59
C THR A 160 10.39 11.22 -0.54
N ILE A 161 11.07 11.88 0.40
CA ILE A 161 11.16 13.33 0.42
C ILE A 161 12.39 13.75 -0.40
N LEU A 162 12.21 14.67 -1.33
CA LEU A 162 13.27 15.18 -2.19
C LEU A 162 13.80 16.50 -1.62
N ASN A 163 15.13 16.59 -1.56
CA ASN A 163 15.84 17.79 -1.12
C ASN A 163 15.67 18.94 -2.14
N VAL A 164 15.45 20.15 -1.64
CA VAL A 164 15.39 21.41 -2.36
C VAL A 164 16.36 22.40 -1.74
N ASN A 165 17.11 23.12 -2.59
CA ASN A 165 18.09 24.10 -2.09
C ASN A 165 17.44 25.26 -1.32
N GLU A 166 17.88 25.43 -0.09
CA GLU A 166 17.42 26.47 0.84
C GLU A 166 18.39 27.65 0.92
N ALA A 167 17.93 28.74 1.54
CA ALA A 167 18.76 29.94 1.69
C ALA A 167 19.73 29.79 2.87
N PRO A 168 21.03 30.08 2.69
CA PRO A 168 21.98 30.07 3.79
C PRO A 168 21.67 31.19 4.79
N THR A 169 21.96 30.94 6.06
CA THR A 169 21.97 31.96 7.12
C THR A 169 23.41 32.28 7.53
N VAL A 170 23.64 33.53 7.96
CA VAL A 170 24.97 33.99 8.39
C VAL A 170 24.91 34.61 9.77
N ALA A 171 25.91 34.30 10.61
CA ALA A 171 26.09 34.87 11.93
C ALA A 171 27.55 35.30 12.16
N LEU A 172 27.74 36.30 13.03
CA LEU A 172 29.05 36.71 13.51
C LEU A 172 29.22 36.25 14.96
N ILE A 173 30.16 35.34 15.18
CA ILE A 173 30.48 34.78 16.50
C ILE A 173 31.69 35.50 17.08
N GLY A 174 31.62 35.84 18.36
CA GLY A 174 32.71 36.54 19.06
C GLY A 174 32.96 37.94 18.53
N ALA A 175 31.90 38.63 18.07
CA ALA A 175 32.02 39.98 17.52
C ALA A 175 32.60 40.96 18.55
N THR A 176 33.63 41.67 18.14
CA THR A 176 34.27 42.72 18.94
C THR A 176 33.38 43.95 18.95
N ALA A 177 32.78 44.25 20.10
CA ALA A 177 31.80 45.34 20.24
C ALA A 177 32.40 46.76 20.18
N SER A 178 33.66 46.92 20.60
CA SER A 178 34.37 48.19 20.56
C SER A 178 35.87 47.99 20.45
N ILE A 179 36.55 48.87 19.73
CA ILE A 179 38.01 48.87 19.55
C ILE A 179 38.54 50.24 19.99
N PHE A 180 39.64 50.27 20.73
CA PHE A 180 40.28 51.51 21.17
C PHE A 180 41.07 52.13 20.01
N GLU A 181 41.07 53.47 19.90
CA GLU A 181 41.73 54.16 18.77
C GLU A 181 43.26 53.95 18.73
N GLY A 182 43.88 53.64 19.87
CA GLY A 182 45.30 53.31 19.97
C GLY A 182 45.62 51.82 19.76
N THR A 183 44.65 51.00 19.34
CA THR A 183 44.90 49.59 19.04
C THR A 183 45.90 49.46 17.89
N ASN A 184 46.96 48.68 18.10
CA ASN A 184 47.96 48.44 17.08
C ASN A 184 47.36 47.59 15.94
N THR A 185 47.28 48.16 14.74
CA THR A 185 46.79 47.50 13.52
C THR A 185 47.91 47.20 12.51
N SER A 186 49.17 47.04 12.97
CA SER A 186 50.28 46.65 12.11
C SER A 186 50.14 45.22 11.55
N ALA A 187 49.22 44.42 12.12
CA ALA A 187 48.74 43.16 11.58
C ALA A 187 47.20 43.16 11.54
N ALA A 188 46.62 42.27 10.74
CA ALA A 188 45.17 42.10 10.66
C ALA A 188 44.60 41.71 12.04
N LEU A 189 43.58 42.45 12.49
CA LEU A 189 42.85 42.16 13.72
C LEU A 189 41.58 41.39 13.36
N GLN A 190 41.44 40.18 13.88
CA GLN A 190 40.18 39.45 13.79
C GLN A 190 39.15 40.16 14.68
N VAL A 191 38.01 40.55 14.10
CA VAL A 191 36.92 41.24 14.83
C VAL A 191 35.70 40.35 15.05
N ALA A 192 35.58 39.25 14.32
CA ALA A 192 34.55 38.23 14.48
C ALA A 192 34.96 36.96 13.74
N THR A 193 34.24 35.87 13.99
CA THR A 193 34.22 34.67 13.15
C THR A 193 32.91 34.66 12.37
N ILE A 194 32.98 34.44 11.05
CA ILE A 194 31.80 34.24 10.21
C ILE A 194 31.37 32.77 10.35
N GLN A 195 30.11 32.55 10.72
CA GLN A 195 29.48 31.24 10.73
C GLN A 195 28.36 31.25 9.69
N ILE A 196 28.37 30.27 8.79
CA ILE A 196 27.31 30.03 7.80
C ILE A 196 26.59 28.74 8.21
N SER A 197 25.27 28.74 8.16
CA SER A 197 24.44 27.53 8.26
C SER A 197 23.63 27.41 6.99
N ASP A 198 23.64 26.23 6.40
CA ASP A 198 23.12 25.93 5.06
C ASP A 198 22.80 24.44 5.00
N ASP A 199 21.93 24.03 4.08
CA ASP A 199 21.50 22.65 3.85
C ASP A 199 22.58 21.78 3.17
N GLY A 200 23.69 22.40 2.73
CA GLY A 200 24.78 21.71 2.06
C GLY A 200 24.54 21.53 0.56
N THR A 201 23.52 22.18 0.01
CA THR A 201 23.29 22.30 -1.42
C THR A 201 23.72 23.68 -1.94
N GLY A 202 23.73 23.82 -3.27
CA GLY A 202 24.15 25.08 -3.89
C GLY A 202 25.60 25.48 -3.62
N THR A 203 25.85 26.80 -3.60
CA THR A 203 27.18 27.38 -3.33
C THR A 203 27.08 28.64 -2.51
N ASN A 204 27.88 28.71 -1.44
CA ASN A 204 27.98 29.85 -0.55
C ASN A 204 29.13 30.78 -0.95
N VAL A 205 28.83 32.04 -1.27
CA VAL A 205 29.83 33.06 -1.64
C VAL A 205 29.78 34.22 -0.65
N LEU A 206 30.89 34.45 0.07
CA LEU A 206 31.05 35.61 0.95
C LEU A 206 31.55 36.82 0.16
N GLY A 207 30.95 37.98 0.40
CA GLY A 207 31.33 39.24 -0.23
C GLY A 207 31.18 40.44 0.72
N LEU A 208 31.88 41.51 0.41
CA LEU A 208 31.66 42.83 0.99
C LEU A 208 31.11 43.72 -0.13
N THR A 209 30.01 44.43 0.13
CA THR A 209 29.43 45.41 -0.80
C THR A 209 30.02 46.79 -0.60
#